data_AF-A0A1G9SSM0-F1
#
_entry.id   AF-A0A1G9SSM0-F1
#
_cell.length_a   1.000
_cell.length_b   1.000
_cell.length_c   1.000
_cell.angle_alpha   90.00
_cell.angle_beta   90.00
_cell.angle_gamma   90.00
#
_symmetry.space_group_name_H-M   'P 1'
#
loop_
_entity.id
_entity.type
_entity.pdbx_description
1 polymer ?
#
loop_
_entity_poly.entity_id
_entity_poly.type
_entity_poly.pdbx_seq_one_letter_code
_entity_poly.pdbx_strand_id
1 'polypeptide(L)'
;MNWTWELRSRDGGMNGLEFSRSTTASGFSRVLVHAAPAQLELTVVADDDTVVLRGDADRDGAYSPITLLELDGGRVRRTEVWPGPELYGLPVLLPGGEVGVLTAWEHAPDRSWWRWSVEFSTHRGRPADWAPEGQHLQR
;
A
#
# COMPACT_ATOMS: atom_id res chain seq x y z
N MET A 1 -4.04 -13.99 -9.78
CA MET A 1 -4.84 -12.92 -10.36
C MET A 1 -4.31 -11.59 -9.87
N ASN A 2 -3.53 -10.85 -10.64
CA ASN A 2 -2.91 -9.64 -10.11
C ASN A 2 -3.97 -8.57 -9.76
N TRP A 3 -3.68 -7.71 -8.79
CA TRP A 3 -4.53 -6.55 -8.47
C TRP A 3 -3.79 -5.26 -8.85
N THR A 4 -4.48 -4.36 -9.53
CA THR A 4 -4.02 -3.01 -9.83
C THR A 4 -4.61 -2.04 -8.82
N TRP A 5 -3.74 -1.31 -8.14
CA TRP A 5 -4.03 -0.28 -7.16
C TRP A 5 -3.85 1.08 -7.83
N GLU A 6 -4.94 1.81 -7.99
CA GLU A 6 -4.95 3.18 -8.49
C GLU A 6 -5.17 4.12 -7.29
N LEU A 7 -4.13 4.87 -6.95
CA LEU A 7 -4.14 5.84 -5.85
C LEU A 7 -4.09 7.23 -6.46
N ARG A 8 -5.06 8.07 -6.09
CA ARG A 8 -5.14 9.45 -6.56
C ARG A 8 -5.18 10.41 -5.38
N SER A 9 -4.38 11.46 -5.44
CA SER A 9 -4.54 12.58 -4.50
C SER A 9 -5.69 13.46 -4.94
N ARG A 10 -6.62 13.79 -4.04
CA ARG A 10 -7.70 14.75 -4.31
C ARG A 10 -7.34 16.20 -3.95
N ASP A 11 -6.19 16.43 -3.33
CA ASP A 11 -5.73 17.76 -2.93
C ASP A 11 -4.96 18.54 -4.02
N GLY A 12 -4.85 17.99 -5.24
CA GLY A 12 -4.18 18.62 -6.37
C GLY A 12 -4.83 18.29 -7.71
N GLY A 13 -4.76 19.21 -8.67
CA GLY A 13 -5.37 19.06 -9.99
C GLY A 13 -6.91 19.10 -9.98
N MET A 14 -7.53 19.34 -11.14
CA MET A 14 -8.99 19.51 -11.23
C MET A 14 -9.78 18.22 -10.91
N ASN A 15 -9.21 17.05 -11.20
CA ASN A 15 -9.83 15.73 -11.01
C ASN A 15 -8.98 14.83 -10.08
N GLY A 16 -8.19 15.44 -9.20
CA GLY A 16 -7.11 14.76 -8.51
C GLY A 16 -5.89 14.50 -9.41
N LEU A 17 -4.75 14.21 -8.78
CA LEU A 17 -3.52 13.78 -9.45
C LEU A 17 -3.29 12.30 -9.21
N GLU A 18 -2.83 11.59 -10.24
CA GLU A 18 -2.36 10.22 -10.03
C GLU A 18 -1.14 10.27 -9.11
N PHE A 19 -1.23 9.54 -8.00
CA PHE A 19 -0.14 9.38 -7.06
C PHE A 19 0.65 8.10 -7.35
N SER A 20 -0.06 7.00 -7.56
CA SER A 20 0.53 5.71 -7.88
C SER A 20 -0.46 4.83 -8.64
N ARG A 21 0.05 4.11 -9.64
CA ARG A 21 -0.65 3.01 -10.32
C ARG A 21 0.23 1.77 -10.22
N SER A 22 -0.07 0.93 -9.23
CA SER A 22 0.76 -0.22 -8.87
C SER A 22 0.06 -1.53 -9.15
N THR A 23 0.80 -2.54 -9.64
CA THR A 23 0.27 -3.90 -9.78
C THR A 23 0.93 -4.83 -8.78
N THR A 24 0.14 -5.39 -7.87
CA THR A 24 0.59 -6.43 -6.94
C THR A 24 0.12 -7.80 -7.44
N ALA A 25 0.76 -8.87 -6.95
CA ALA A 25 0.15 -10.19 -7.10
C ALA A 25 -1.20 -10.27 -6.35
N SER A 26 -2.06 -11.24 -6.70
CA SER A 26 -3.41 -11.39 -6.12
C SER A 26 -3.42 -11.37 -4.60
N GLY A 27 -4.49 -10.79 -4.06
CA GLY A 27 -4.98 -11.08 -2.73
C GLY A 27 -4.19 -10.42 -1.61
N PHE A 28 -3.40 -9.39 -1.90
CA PHE A 28 -2.88 -8.55 -0.83
C PHE A 28 -4.02 -7.67 -0.27
N SER A 29 -4.70 -8.11 0.78
CA SER A 29 -5.68 -7.26 1.48
C SER A 29 -5.03 -6.15 2.31
N ARG A 30 -3.70 -6.14 2.43
CA ARG A 30 -2.92 -5.18 3.22
C ARG A 30 -1.75 -4.71 2.37
N VAL A 31 -1.61 -3.39 2.21
CA VAL A 31 -0.48 -2.77 1.51
C VAL A 31 0.02 -1.58 2.31
N LEU A 32 1.32 -1.32 2.23
CA LEU A 32 1.93 -0.10 2.72
C LEU A 32 2.01 0.92 1.59
N VAL A 33 1.87 2.20 1.90
CA VAL A 33 2.00 3.30 0.94
C VAL A 33 3.03 4.27 1.48
N HIS A 34 4.10 4.49 0.73
CA HIS A 34 5.09 5.48 1.10
C HIS A 34 4.57 6.88 0.80
N ALA A 35 4.60 7.77 1.79
CA ALA A 35 4.21 9.18 1.65
C ALA A 35 2.80 9.37 1.05
N ALA A 36 1.83 8.58 1.53
CA ALA A 36 0.47 8.62 1.01
C ALA A 36 -0.14 10.04 1.12
N PRO A 37 -0.87 10.52 0.10
CA PRO A 37 -1.59 11.78 0.13
C PRO A 37 -2.53 11.90 1.33
N ALA A 38 -2.79 13.12 1.80
CA ALA A 38 -3.72 13.35 2.91
C ALA A 38 -5.17 13.10 2.50
N GLN A 39 -5.54 13.50 1.28
CA GLN A 39 -6.84 13.20 0.67
C GLN A 39 -6.65 12.15 -0.42
N LEU A 40 -6.96 10.89 -0.13
CA LEU A 40 -6.62 9.76 -0.98
C LEU A 40 -7.88 9.08 -1.49
N GLU A 41 -8.02 8.98 -2.81
CA GLU A 41 -8.98 8.11 -3.47
C GLU A 41 -8.27 6.84 -3.92
N LEU A 42 -8.88 5.69 -3.65
CA LEU A 42 -8.38 4.37 -3.98
C LEU A 42 -9.36 3.64 -4.88
N THR A 43 -8.85 3.06 -5.97
CA THR A 43 -9.53 2.01 -6.74
C THR A 43 -8.63 0.78 -6.83
N VAL A 44 -9.19 -0.41 -6.58
CA VAL A 44 -8.50 -1.69 -6.73
C VAL A 44 -9.25 -2.50 -7.78
N VAL A 45 -8.53 -2.93 -8.81
CA VAL A 45 -9.08 -3.66 -9.97
C VAL A 45 -8.35 -5.00 -10.11
N ALA A 46 -9.11 -6.09 -10.25
CA ALA A 46 -8.57 -7.41 -10.55
C ALA A 46 -8.10 -7.52 -12.01
N ASP A 47 -7.46 -8.63 -12.37
CA ASP A 47 -6.91 -8.85 -13.71
C ASP A 47 -7.98 -9.15 -14.78
N ASP A 48 -9.20 -9.46 -14.36
CA ASP A 48 -10.39 -9.60 -15.22
C ASP A 48 -11.22 -8.31 -15.32
N ASP A 49 -10.63 -7.17 -14.96
CA ASP A 49 -11.25 -5.84 -14.88
C ASP A 49 -12.36 -5.70 -13.82
N THR A 50 -12.54 -6.69 -12.95
CA THR A 50 -13.48 -6.57 -11.82
C THR A 50 -12.99 -5.53 -10.80
N VAL A 51 -13.83 -4.55 -10.47
CA VAL A 51 -13.55 -3.60 -9.39
C VAL A 51 -13.71 -4.33 -8.04
N VAL A 52 -12.59 -4.53 -7.35
CA VAL A 52 -12.53 -5.14 -6.01
C VAL A 52 -12.97 -4.14 -4.96
N LEU A 53 -12.50 -2.90 -5.07
CA LEU A 53 -12.82 -1.82 -4.15
C LEU A 53 -12.76 -0.48 -4.88
N ARG A 54 -13.68 0.42 -4.52
CA ARG A 54 -13.50 1.86 -4.67
C ARG A 54 -13.83 2.56 -3.36
N GLY A 55 -13.01 3.52 -2.94
CA GLY A 55 -13.29 4.29 -1.73
C GLY A 55 -12.26 5.37 -1.42
N ASP A 56 -12.61 6.21 -0.47
CA ASP A 56 -11.74 7.26 0.04
C ASP A 56 -11.05 6.79 1.33
N ALA A 57 -9.78 7.17 1.48
CA ALA A 57 -8.90 6.80 2.58
C ALA A 57 -8.16 8.04 3.10
N ASP A 58 -8.92 9.04 3.54
CA ASP A 58 -8.36 10.30 4.01
C ASP A 58 -7.62 10.11 5.34
N ARG A 59 -6.53 10.85 5.49
CA ARG A 59 -5.74 10.83 6.73
C ARG A 59 -6.52 11.50 7.84
N ASP A 60 -6.75 10.75 8.91
CA ASP A 60 -7.19 11.28 10.19
C ASP A 60 -6.00 11.30 11.17
N GLY A 61 -5.65 12.49 11.67
CA GLY A 61 -4.55 12.70 12.61
C GLY A 61 -3.18 13.00 11.98
N ALA A 62 -2.12 12.65 12.72
CA ALA A 62 -0.75 13.04 12.42
C ALA A 62 -0.16 12.27 11.24
N TYR A 63 0.68 12.93 10.46
CA TYR A 63 1.43 12.31 9.36
C TYR A 63 2.38 11.22 9.86
N SER A 64 2.47 10.13 9.10
CA SER A 64 3.59 9.19 9.13
C SER A 64 4.19 9.01 7.73
N PRO A 65 5.51 8.71 7.59
CA PRO A 65 6.11 8.41 6.29
C PRO A 65 5.52 7.18 5.58
N ILE A 66 4.83 6.30 6.32
CA ILE A 66 4.19 5.09 5.82
C ILE A 66 2.74 5.03 6.28
N THR A 67 1.85 4.70 5.35
CA THR A 67 0.43 4.44 5.60
C THR A 67 0.14 2.98 5.33
N LEU A 68 -0.54 2.30 6.25
CA LEU A 68 -1.13 0.98 6.03
C LEU A 68 -2.56 1.14 5.49
N LEU A 69 -2.82 0.53 4.34
CA LEU A 69 -4.17 0.37 3.79
C LEU A 69 -4.59 -1.10 3.95
N GLU A 70 -5.77 -1.30 4.55
CA GLU A 70 -6.34 -2.63 4.78
C GLU A 70 -7.72 -2.71 4.12
N LEU A 71 -7.93 -3.73 3.29
CA LEU A 71 -9.21 -4.02 2.66
C LEU A 71 -10.01 -4.97 3.56
N ASP A 72 -11.16 -4.52 4.03
CA ASP A 72 -12.06 -5.30 4.89
C ASP A 72 -13.51 -5.13 4.44
N GLY A 73 -14.18 -6.23 4.07
CA GLY A 73 -15.60 -6.24 3.73
C GLY A 73 -16.04 -5.21 2.66
N GLY A 74 -15.21 -4.94 1.66
CA GLY A 74 -15.50 -3.93 0.62
C GLY A 74 -15.30 -2.48 1.08
N ARG A 75 -14.53 -2.27 2.15
CA ARG A 75 -14.08 -0.96 2.64
C ARG A 75 -12.57 -0.92 2.72
N VAL A 76 -12.01 0.28 2.68
CA VAL A 76 -10.60 0.53 3.00
C VAL A 76 -10.49 1.14 4.39
N ARG A 77 -9.59 0.59 5.21
CA ARG A 77 -9.13 1.22 6.44
C ARG A 77 -7.74 1.79 6.20
N ARG A 78 -7.53 3.02 6.66
CA ARG A 78 -6.25 3.70 6.68
C ARG A 78 -5.68 3.74 8.09
N THR A 79 -4.38 3.54 8.23
CA THR A 79 -3.67 3.79 9.50
C THR A 79 -2.27 4.33 9.20
N GLU A 80 -1.90 5.43 9.84
CA GLU A 80 -0.55 5.98 9.78
C GLU A 80 0.36 5.15 10.71
N VAL A 81 1.42 4.55 10.16
CA VAL A 81 2.24 3.56 10.88
C VAL A 81 3.72 3.93 10.85
N TRP A 82 4.40 3.62 11.95
CA TRP A 82 5.86 3.49 11.99
C TRP A 82 6.15 2.00 11.99
N PRO A 83 6.56 1.40 10.85
CA PRO A 83 6.57 -0.05 10.72
C PRO A 83 7.41 -0.78 11.78
N GLY A 84 6.82 -1.82 12.37
CA GLY A 84 7.54 -2.84 13.11
C GLY A 84 7.71 -4.13 12.30
N PRO A 85 8.37 -5.15 12.89
CA PRO A 85 8.59 -6.44 12.24
C PRO A 85 7.31 -7.14 11.74
N GLU A 86 6.17 -6.88 12.37
CA GLU A 86 4.85 -7.41 12.00
C GLU A 86 4.35 -6.92 10.63
N LEU A 87 4.97 -5.88 10.07
CA LEU A 87 4.66 -5.36 8.74
C LEU A 87 5.70 -5.78 7.69
N TYR A 88 6.75 -6.50 8.07
CA TYR A 88 7.76 -6.98 7.13
C TYR A 88 7.16 -8.02 6.20
N GLY A 89 7.60 -8.00 4.94
CA GLY A 89 7.04 -8.81 3.86
C GLY A 89 5.79 -8.21 3.20
N LEU A 90 5.17 -7.17 3.75
CA LEU A 90 4.06 -6.49 3.08
C LEU A 90 4.55 -5.73 1.84
N PRO A 91 3.75 -5.68 0.77
CA PRO A 91 4.04 -4.86 -0.40
C PRO A 91 3.98 -3.37 -0.03
N VAL A 92 4.93 -2.60 -0.54
CA VAL A 92 5.01 -1.15 -0.41
C VAL A 92 4.74 -0.53 -1.78
N LEU A 93 3.65 0.21 -1.90
CA LEU A 93 3.33 1.02 -3.06
C LEU A 93 4.13 2.33 -2.96
N LEU A 94 4.98 2.58 -3.95
CA LEU A 94 5.77 3.79 -4.05
C LEU A 94 5.06 4.81 -4.95
N PRO A 95 5.36 6.12 -4.77
CA PRO A 95 4.97 7.13 -5.73
C PRO A 95 5.40 6.74 -7.14
N GLY A 96 4.50 6.90 -8.12
CA GLY A 96 4.77 6.54 -9.51
C GLY A 96 4.49 5.09 -9.90
N GLY A 97 4.23 4.18 -8.95
CA GLY A 97 3.67 2.86 -9.27
C GLY A 97 4.54 1.64 -8.96
N GLU A 98 5.82 1.82 -8.60
CA GLU A 98 6.67 0.70 -8.22
C GLU A 98 6.18 0.01 -6.94
N VAL A 99 6.35 -1.31 -6.88
CA VAL A 99 5.99 -2.13 -5.73
C VAL A 99 7.24 -2.83 -5.22
N GLY A 100 7.66 -2.47 -4.01
CA GLY A 100 8.70 -3.17 -3.26
C GLY A 100 8.12 -4.04 -2.16
N VAL A 101 8.96 -4.83 -1.50
CA VAL A 101 8.61 -5.58 -0.29
C VAL A 101 9.37 -5.00 0.90
N LEU A 102 8.67 -4.62 1.98
CA LEU A 102 9.34 -4.08 3.17
C LEU A 102 10.20 -5.15 3.84
N THR A 103 11.50 -4.88 3.99
CA THR A 103 12.45 -5.84 4.58
C THR A 103 13.08 -5.34 5.88
N ALA A 104 13.18 -4.03 6.07
CA ALA A 104 13.60 -3.43 7.34
C ALA A 104 13.06 -2.01 7.51
N TRP A 105 12.92 -1.61 8.77
CA TRP A 105 12.57 -0.25 9.19
C TRP A 105 13.28 0.09 10.50
N GLU A 106 13.82 1.31 10.58
CA GLU A 106 14.48 1.88 11.75
C GLU A 106 14.15 3.37 11.84
N HIS A 107 13.98 3.90 13.05
CA HIS A 107 13.75 5.32 13.27
C HIS A 107 14.17 5.76 14.67
N ALA A 108 14.36 7.07 14.85
CA ALA A 108 14.55 7.64 16.17
C ALA A 108 13.32 7.48 17.07
N PRO A 109 13.48 7.37 18.41
CA PRO A 109 12.35 7.37 19.35
C PRO A 109 11.43 8.59 19.20
N ASP A 110 12.00 9.74 18.85
CA ASP A 110 11.29 11.00 18.63
C ASP A 110 10.76 11.17 17.19
N ARG A 111 10.96 10.17 16.32
CA ARG A 111 10.50 10.13 14.93
C ARG A 111 11.10 11.21 14.01
N SER A 112 12.24 11.79 14.41
CA SER A 112 12.94 12.84 13.63
C SER A 112 13.68 12.32 12.39
N TRP A 113 14.07 11.04 12.37
CA TRP A 113 14.67 10.38 11.21
C TRP A 113 14.20 8.94 11.10
N TRP A 114 14.25 8.39 9.88
CA TRP A 114 14.03 6.99 9.60
C TRP A 114 14.93 6.49 8.48
N ARG A 115 15.17 5.18 8.49
CA ARG A 115 15.85 4.43 7.46
C ARG A 115 15.09 3.14 7.23
N TRP A 116 15.00 2.71 5.99
CA TRP A 116 14.22 1.55 5.61
C TRP A 116 14.81 0.91 4.37
N SER A 117 14.50 -0.35 4.16
CA SER A 117 14.85 -1.08 2.96
C SER A 117 13.61 -1.74 2.37
N VAL A 118 13.53 -1.67 1.05
CA VAL A 118 12.60 -2.45 0.25
C VAL A 118 13.37 -3.29 -0.73
N GLU A 119 12.87 -4.50 -0.99
CA GLU A 119 13.38 -5.37 -2.04
C GLU A 119 12.47 -5.27 -3.27
N PHE A 120 13.11 -5.18 -4.44
CA PHE A 120 12.45 -5.33 -5.73
C PHE A 120 12.95 -6.60 -6.39
N SER A 121 12.03 -7.51 -6.68
CA SER A 121 12.33 -8.77 -7.35
C SER A 121 11.42 -8.91 -8.57
N THR A 122 11.99 -9.20 -9.74
CA THR A 122 11.21 -9.51 -10.93
C THR A 122 10.78 -10.97 -10.87
N HIS A 123 9.50 -11.20 -10.55
CA HIS A 123 8.89 -12.51 -10.65
C HIS A 123 7.53 -12.37 -11.34
N ARG A 124 7.21 -13.27 -12.29
CA ARG A 124 5.89 -13.28 -12.94
C ARG A 124 4.86 -13.87 -11.96
N GLY A 125 4.50 -13.10 -10.93
CA GLY A 125 3.58 -13.50 -9.86
C GLY A 125 4.24 -13.73 -8.51
N ARG A 126 3.42 -13.84 -7.47
CA ARG A 126 3.84 -14.11 -6.09
C ARG A 126 4.53 -15.48 -5.99
N PRO A 127 5.78 -15.58 -5.48
CA PRO A 127 6.39 -16.85 -5.12
C PRO A 127 5.51 -17.61 -4.12
N ALA A 128 5.43 -18.94 -4.25
CA ALA A 128 4.55 -19.77 -3.43
C ALA A 128 4.91 -19.73 -1.92
N ASP A 129 6.15 -19.37 -1.61
CA ASP A 129 6.73 -19.23 -0.28
C ASP A 129 6.66 -17.81 0.29
N TRP A 130 6.25 -16.81 -0.50
CA TRP A 130 6.03 -15.45 0.02
C TRP A 130 4.75 -15.45 0.86
N ALA A 131 4.85 -15.44 2.19
CA ALA A 131 3.71 -15.42 3.10
C ALA A 131 3.97 -14.51 4.33
N PRO A 132 3.81 -13.18 4.18
CA PRO A 132 3.99 -12.24 5.28
C PRO A 132 3.01 -12.53 6.43
N GLU A 133 3.45 -12.29 7.66
CA GLU A 133 2.61 -12.52 8.85
C GLU A 133 1.34 -11.64 8.80
N GLY A 134 0.18 -12.24 9.08
CA GLY A 134 -1.11 -11.53 9.02
C GLY A 134 -1.56 -11.13 7.60
N GLN A 135 -0.96 -11.70 6.55
CA GLN A 135 -1.45 -11.50 5.18
C GLN A 135 -2.62 -12.43 4.87
N HIS A 136 -3.82 -11.88 4.75
CA HIS A 136 -4.99 -12.63 4.28
C HIS A 136 -5.12 -12.51 2.77
N LEU A 137 -5.28 -13.66 2.09
CA LEU A 137 -5.58 -13.72 0.67
C LEU A 137 -7.08 -13.64 0.46
N GLN A 138 -7.54 -12.63 -0.28
CA GLN A 138 -8.89 -12.63 -0.83
C GLN A 138 -8.84 -13.14 -2.27
N ARG A 139 -9.76 -14.04 -2.61
CA ARG A 139 -9.99 -14.53 -3.98
C ARG A 139 -11.00 -13.63 -4.66
#